data_AF-A0A0S8BSF3-F1
#
_entry.id   AF-A0A0S8BSF3-F1
#
_cell.length_a   1.000
_cell.length_b   1.000
_cell.length_c   1.000
_cell.angle_alpha   90.00
_cell.angle_beta   90.00
_cell.angle_gamma   90.00
#
_symmetry.space_group_name_H-M   'P 1'
#
loop_
_entity.id
_entity.type
_entity.pdbx_description
1 polymer ?
#
loop_
_entity_poly.entity_id
_entity_poly.type
_entity_poly.pdbx_seq_one_letter_code
_entity_poly.pdbx_strand_id
1 'polypeptide(L)'
;MAQTQSRISMIDPEHAEGNVEILFDAVTAMLGRVPNSYRVLAQSPLVAMMLVPYNAVLQRQGAGSVLPTRLKEMVVIKTSHINGCRY
;
A
#
# COMPACT_ATOMS: atom_id res chain seq x y z
N MET A 1 12.73 -18.98 8.91
CA MET A 1 11.42 -18.56 9.46
C MET A 1 10.35 -18.99 8.48
N ALA A 2 9.43 -19.86 8.88
CA ALA A 2 8.39 -20.38 7.98
C ALA A 2 7.53 -19.22 7.46
N GLN A 3 7.33 -19.16 6.13
CA GLN A 3 6.39 -18.22 5.55
C GLN A 3 4.98 -18.67 5.95
N THR A 4 4.36 -17.96 6.89
CA THR A 4 2.94 -18.14 7.18
C THR A 4 2.16 -17.70 5.95
N GLN A 5 1.48 -18.66 5.31
CA GLN A 5 0.57 -18.40 4.21
C GLN A 5 -0.38 -17.23 4.57
N SER A 6 -0.54 -16.26 3.67
CA SER A 6 -1.48 -15.15 3.87
C SER A 6 -2.90 -15.69 4.09
N ARG A 7 -3.60 -15.18 5.11
CA ARG A 7 -5.00 -15.59 5.43
C ARG A 7 -5.99 -15.15 4.34
N ILE A 8 -5.66 -14.12 3.58
CA ILE A 8 -6.44 -13.63 2.44
C ILE A 8 -5.61 -13.83 1.18
N SER A 9 -6.24 -14.32 0.11
CA SER A 9 -5.57 -14.50 -1.17
C SER A 9 -5.11 -13.15 -1.74
N MET A 10 -3.87 -13.14 -2.23
CA MET A 10 -3.31 -12.00 -2.92
C MET A 10 -3.64 -12.12 -4.40
N ILE A 11 -4.24 -11.08 -4.99
CA ILE A 11 -4.49 -11.05 -6.43
C ILE A 11 -3.15 -10.94 -7.17
N ASP A 12 -2.99 -11.69 -8.23
CA ASP A 12 -1.81 -11.65 -9.09
C ASP A 12 -1.88 -10.45 -10.05
N PRO A 13 -0.90 -9.53 -10.02
CA PRO A 13 -0.91 -8.37 -10.91
C PRO A 13 -0.88 -8.72 -12.39
N GLU A 14 -0.26 -9.84 -12.79
CA GLU A 14 -0.19 -10.26 -14.20
C GLU A 14 -1.53 -10.67 -14.79
N HIS A 15 -2.49 -11.03 -13.94
CA HIS A 15 -3.83 -11.51 -14.31
C HIS A 15 -4.93 -10.57 -13.78
N ALA A 16 -4.58 -9.32 -13.44
CA ALA A 16 -5.54 -8.34 -12.95
C ALA A 16 -6.36 -7.77 -14.12
N GLU A 17 -7.67 -7.64 -13.92
CA GLU A 17 -8.59 -7.07 -14.92
C GLU A 17 -9.48 -5.99 -14.28
N GLY A 18 -10.00 -5.10 -15.13
CA GLY A 18 -10.99 -4.10 -14.74
C GLY A 18 -10.50 -3.16 -13.62
N ASN A 19 -11.29 -2.98 -12.56
CA ASN A 19 -10.94 -2.05 -11.47
C ASN A 19 -9.66 -2.46 -10.72
N VAL A 20 -9.28 -3.74 -10.72
CA VAL A 20 -8.05 -4.19 -10.05
C VAL A 20 -6.81 -3.79 -10.85
N GLU A 21 -6.87 -3.92 -12.17
CA GLU A 21 -5.81 -3.47 -13.07
C GLU A 21 -5.57 -1.96 -12.91
N ILE A 22 -6.64 -1.15 -12.96
CA ILE A 22 -6.56 0.31 -12.78
C ILE A 22 -5.93 0.66 -11.42
N LEU A 23 -6.32 -0.06 -10.35
CA LEU A 23 -5.73 0.11 -9.03
C LEU A 23 -4.22 -0.21 -9.05
N PHE A 24 -3.82 -1.33 -9.64
CA PHE A 24 -2.42 -1.77 -9.65
C PHE A 24 -1.54 -0.87 -10.51
N ASP A 25 -2.05 -0.32 -11.60
CA ASP A 25 -1.36 0.69 -12.40
C ASP A 25 -1.12 1.97 -11.59
N ALA A 26 -2.15 2.47 -10.91
CA ALA A 26 -2.04 3.66 -10.07
C ALA A 26 -1.05 3.46 -8.90
N VAL A 27 -1.10 2.29 -8.26
CA VAL A 27 -0.16 1.91 -7.19
C VAL A 27 1.26 1.82 -7.72
N THR A 28 1.45 1.22 -8.90
CA THR A 28 2.77 1.10 -9.53
C THR A 28 3.32 2.46 -9.94
N ALA A 29 2.49 3.36 -10.48
CA ALA A 29 2.90 4.73 -10.77
C ALA A 29 3.38 5.48 -9.51
N MET A 30 2.76 5.24 -8.35
CA MET A 30 3.11 5.89 -7.08
C MET A 30 4.33 5.25 -6.37
N LEU A 31 4.43 3.92 -6.41
CA LEU A 31 5.34 3.13 -5.56
C LEU A 31 6.42 2.36 -6.34
N GLY A 32 6.34 2.32 -7.67
CA GLY A 32 7.24 1.56 -8.55
C GLY A 32 6.99 0.05 -8.57
N ARG A 33 6.00 -0.44 -7.80
CA ARG A 33 5.59 -1.86 -7.73
C ARG A 33 4.21 -1.97 -7.09
N VAL A 34 3.61 -3.16 -7.13
CA VAL A 34 2.42 -3.50 -6.34
C VAL A 34 2.83 -4.21 -5.03
N PRO A 35 2.70 -3.57 -3.84
CA PRO A 35 2.95 -4.25 -2.57
C PRO A 35 1.91 -5.32 -2.26
N ASN A 36 2.29 -6.34 -1.48
CA ASN A 36 1.37 -7.42 -1.08
C ASN A 36 0.12 -6.92 -0.35
N SER A 37 0.22 -5.82 0.42
CA SER A 37 -0.93 -5.17 1.05
C SER A 37 -1.97 -4.70 0.02
N TYR A 38 -1.54 -4.12 -1.10
CA TYR A 38 -2.45 -3.74 -2.18
C TYR A 38 -3.01 -4.97 -2.92
N ARG A 39 -2.22 -6.05 -3.06
CA ARG A 39 -2.71 -7.32 -3.64
C ARG A 39 -3.82 -7.96 -2.79
N VAL A 40 -3.79 -7.78 -1.46
CA VAL A 40 -4.86 -8.19 -0.54
C VAL A 40 -6.04 -7.21 -0.59
N LEU A 41 -5.77 -5.90 -0.56
CA LEU A 41 -6.82 -4.87 -0.61
C LEU A 41 -7.63 -4.89 -1.91
N ALA A 42 -7.01 -5.36 -3.00
CA ALA A 42 -7.66 -5.51 -4.30
C ALA A 42 -8.85 -6.48 -4.31
N GLN A 43 -9.07 -7.28 -3.24
CA GLN A 43 -10.33 -7.99 -3.02
C GLN A 43 -11.54 -7.02 -2.93
N SER A 44 -11.31 -5.75 -2.62
CA SER A 44 -12.28 -4.66 -2.68
C SER A 44 -11.68 -3.45 -3.41
N PRO A 45 -11.62 -3.49 -4.75
CA PRO A 45 -10.79 -2.56 -5.52
C PRO A 45 -11.26 -1.11 -5.39
N LEU A 46 -12.58 -0.87 -5.39
CA LEU A 46 -13.12 0.49 -5.26
C LEU A 46 -12.76 1.15 -3.92
N VAL A 47 -12.69 0.38 -2.82
CA VAL A 47 -12.22 0.87 -1.53
C VAL A 47 -10.71 1.12 -1.57
N ALA A 48 -9.96 0.18 -2.15
CA ALA A 48 -8.51 0.29 -2.25
C ALA A 48 -8.05 1.48 -3.13
N MET A 49 -8.82 1.85 -4.15
CA MET A 49 -8.55 3.02 -5.00
C MET A 49 -8.58 4.33 -4.21
N MET A 50 -9.36 4.42 -3.13
CA MET A 50 -9.36 5.59 -2.25
C MET A 50 -8.07 5.70 -1.41
N LEU A 51 -7.38 4.59 -1.17
CA LEU A 51 -6.18 4.56 -0.34
C LEU A 51 -4.92 5.09 -1.04
N VAL A 52 -4.86 5.01 -2.37
CA VAL A 52 -3.72 5.51 -3.16
C VAL A 52 -3.53 7.03 -2.98
N PRO A 53 -4.52 7.89 -3.28
CA PRO A 53 -4.38 9.33 -3.07
C PRO A 53 -4.21 9.69 -1.58
N TYR A 54 -4.87 8.96 -0.68
CA TYR A 54 -4.69 9.12 0.77
C TYR A 54 -3.23 8.90 1.19
N ASN A 55 -2.60 7.82 0.72
CA ASN A 55 -1.20 7.54 1.00
C ASN A 55 -0.25 8.55 0.35
N ALA A 56 -0.57 9.05 -0.84
CA ALA A 56 0.22 10.10 -1.48
C ALA A 56 0.30 11.36 -0.59
N VAL A 57 -0.83 11.80 -0.01
CA VAL A 57 -0.87 12.97 0.88
C VAL A 57 -0.19 12.69 2.23
N LEU A 58 -0.46 11.53 2.83
CA LEU A 58 0.05 11.25 4.19
C LEU A 58 1.50 10.82 4.23
N GLN A 59 2.00 10.09 3.25
CA GLN A 59 3.38 9.55 3.28
C GLN A 59 4.37 10.41 2.49
N ARG A 60 3.94 10.98 1.35
CA ARG A 60 4.84 11.81 0.52
C ARG A 60 4.82 13.27 0.94
N GLN A 61 5.87 13.99 0.56
CA GLN A 61 5.96 15.43 0.73
C GLN A 61 5.22 16.10 -0.42
N GLY A 62 4.57 17.24 -0.15
CA GLY A 62 3.67 17.91 -1.11
C GLY A 62 2.20 17.51 -0.92
N ALA A 63 1.36 17.81 -1.91
CA ALA A 63 -0.08 17.51 -1.90
C ALA A 63 -0.83 17.97 -0.62
N GLY A 64 -0.42 19.09 -0.02
CA GLY A 64 -1.01 19.64 1.20
C GLY A 64 -0.37 19.16 2.50
N SER A 65 0.66 18.31 2.45
CA SER A 65 1.37 17.88 3.65
C SER A 65 2.48 18.83 4.09
N VAL A 66 2.56 19.08 5.39
CA VAL A 66 3.51 20.01 6.02
C VAL A 66 4.75 19.33 6.62
N LEU A 67 4.78 17.99 6.68
CA LEU A 67 5.89 17.25 7.25
C LEU A 67 6.78 16.63 6.15
N PRO A 68 8.11 16.58 6.33
CA PRO A 68 9.01 15.87 5.41
C PRO A 68 8.71 14.37 5.37
N THR A 69 8.83 13.75 4.20
CA THR A 69 8.66 12.29 4.03
C THR A 69 9.51 11.49 5.01
N ARG A 70 10.78 11.87 5.20
CA ARG A 70 11.69 11.18 6.12
C ARG A 70 11.13 11.08 7.55
N LEU A 71 10.51 12.16 8.06
CA LEU A 71 9.94 12.15 9.40
C LEU A 71 8.73 11.22 9.50
N LYS A 72 7.86 11.25 8.49
CA LYS A 72 6.68 10.37 8.41
C LYS A 72 7.07 8.90 8.38
N GLU A 73 8.07 8.54 7.57
CA GLU A 73 8.57 7.16 7.50
C GLU A 73 9.18 6.70 8.83
N MET A 74 9.90 7.56 9.56
CA MET A 74 10.38 7.24 10.91
C MET A 74 9.23 6.95 11.87
N VAL A 75 8.13 7.72 11.79
CA VAL A 75 6.92 7.48 12.60
C VAL A 75 6.26 6.15 12.21
N VAL A 76 6.16 5.84 10.92
CA VAL A 76 5.62 4.56 10.42
C VAL A 76 6.43 3.37 10.96
N ILE A 77 7.76 3.43 10.87
CA ILE A 77 8.66 2.39 11.37
C ILE A 77 8.52 2.24 12.90
N LYS A 78 8.55 3.35 13.65
CA LYS A 78 8.44 3.31 15.11
C LYS A 78 7.09 2.73 15.56
N THR A 79 6.01 3.11 14.88
CA THR A 79 4.65 2.61 15.16
C THR A 79 4.58 1.11 14.89
N SER A 80 5.08 0.66 13.74
CA SER A 80 5.12 -0.75 13.36
C SER A 80 5.93 -1.58 14.35
N HIS A 81 7.08 -1.07 14.78
CA HIS A 81 7.94 -1.71 15.78
C HIS A 81 7.24 -1.85 17.14
N ILE A 82 6.60 -0.78 17.64
CA ILE A 82 5.85 -0.83 18.92
C ILE A 82 4.71 -1.85 18.85
N ASN A 83 4.03 -1.94 17.69
CA ASN A 83 2.91 -2.85 17.50
C ASN A 83 3.32 -4.29 17.11
N GLY A 84 4.61 -4.59 16.99
CA GLY A 84 5.08 -5.90 16.53
C GLY A 84 4.65 -6.25 15.10
N CYS A 85 4.35 -5.25 14.27
CA CYS A 85 3.99 -5.45 12.87
C CYS A 85 5.25 -5.81 12.06
N ARG A 86 5.32 -7.08 11.63
CA ARG A 86 6.48 -7.64 10.91
C ARG A 86 6.40 -7.53 9.38
N TYR A 87 5.25 -7.13 8.85
CA TYR A 87 5.07 -6.80 7.44
C TYR A 87 5.54 -5.37 7.21
#